data_AF-A0A7Z7BHV6-F1
#
_entry.id   AF-A0A7Z7BHV6-F1
#
_cell.length_a   1.000
_cell.length_b   1.000
_cell.length_c   1.000
_cell.angle_alpha   90.00
_cell.angle_beta   90.00
_cell.angle_gamma   90.00
#
_symmetry.space_group_name_H-M   'P 1'
#
loop_
_entity.id
_entity.type
_entity.pdbx_description
1 polymer ?
#
loop_
_entity_poly.entity_id
_entity_poly.type
_entity_poly.pdbx_seq_one_letter_code
_entity_poly.pdbx_strand_id
1 'polypeptide(L)'
;MGKARRPRNDRKVKSKTALPGSLGEVLDNAGFAALGRRIVVGKPKNSDVERQPTTAPQFAESERRLDNRTTAPGWTAPVIEFLAENLPGDPSVAWEHLFITAYEVGCEALAELGQARIVFGGATPLAVPEIPEVLPRWDDVATAVVWVAAQGNLLGYRHFAGARGQPNQRGCFRPNIRASHGCGPAYLAPEAFAVFRSLGLVIDGRWTEAAETILWRDDPPEWAIDFTEDERFTQACISAAERLPKDIAAEIETIALVTDDEVSERYALEVQNRPEPRTKGEIRVLMESFHRADLDALFCRRWRLQDGWLPPDEVRRSLRLPYDPLAMGMRRAFAMRYLPHHPFLSK
;
A
#
# COMPACT_ATOMS: atom_id res chain seq x y z
N MET A 1 -60.66 -3.85 6.41
CA MET A 1 -59.74 -2.84 5.85
C MET A 1 -58.33 -3.39 5.92
N GLY A 2 -57.82 -3.88 4.78
CA GLY A 2 -56.53 -4.58 4.69
C GLY A 2 -55.36 -3.62 4.49
N LYS A 3 -54.29 -3.79 5.26
CA LYS A 3 -53.04 -3.03 5.13
C LYS A 3 -52.26 -3.53 3.92
N ALA A 4 -51.93 -2.62 3.01
CA ALA A 4 -51.12 -2.88 1.82
C ALA A 4 -49.69 -3.34 2.20
N ARG A 5 -49.32 -4.55 1.76
CA ARG A 5 -47.94 -5.06 1.76
C ARG A 5 -47.16 -4.36 0.64
N ARG A 6 -46.07 -3.67 0.97
CA ARG A 6 -45.07 -3.24 -0.03
C ARG A 6 -44.19 -4.45 -0.42
N PRO A 7 -43.88 -4.63 -1.71
CA PRO A 7 -43.10 -5.78 -2.18
C PRO A 7 -41.62 -5.63 -1.80
N ARG A 8 -41.07 -6.66 -1.16
CA ARG A 8 -39.62 -6.85 -1.00
C ARG A 8 -39.04 -7.22 -2.37
N ASN A 9 -38.19 -6.37 -2.91
CA ASN A 9 -37.38 -6.69 -4.08
C ASN A 9 -36.14 -7.47 -3.60
N ASP A 10 -36.28 -8.80 -3.47
CA ASP A 10 -35.18 -9.72 -3.20
C ASP A 10 -34.31 -9.85 -4.46
N ARG A 11 -33.45 -8.86 -4.71
CA ARG A 11 -32.32 -9.05 -5.64
C ARG A 11 -31.25 -9.86 -4.91
N LYS A 12 -31.33 -11.19 -5.03
CA LYS A 12 -30.20 -12.09 -4.77
C LYS A 12 -29.03 -11.65 -5.66
N VAL A 13 -28.05 -10.97 -5.08
CA VAL A 13 -26.74 -10.81 -5.70
C VAL A 13 -26.11 -12.20 -5.72
N LYS A 14 -26.08 -12.83 -6.89
CA LYS A 14 -25.30 -14.06 -7.09
C LYS A 14 -23.84 -13.67 -6.91
N SER A 15 -23.17 -14.25 -5.92
CA SER A 15 -21.71 -14.30 -5.89
C SER A 15 -21.27 -14.91 -7.22
N LYS A 16 -20.50 -14.17 -8.02
CA LYS A 16 -19.86 -14.74 -9.20
C LYS A 16 -18.77 -15.68 -8.70
N THR A 17 -19.09 -16.96 -8.55
CA THR A 17 -18.08 -18.00 -8.43
C THR A 17 -17.20 -17.93 -9.68
N ALA A 18 -15.88 -18.03 -9.50
CA ALA A 18 -14.95 -18.08 -10.63
C ALA A 18 -15.34 -19.24 -11.57
N LEU A 19 -15.14 -19.04 -12.87
CA LEU A 19 -15.46 -20.08 -13.86
C LEU A 19 -14.54 -21.29 -13.64
N PRO A 20 -15.06 -22.52 -13.76
CA PRO A 20 -14.24 -23.73 -13.70
C PRO A 20 -13.10 -23.66 -14.73
N GLY A 21 -11.86 -23.90 -14.30
CA GLY A 21 -10.62 -23.80 -15.08
C GLY A 21 -10.02 -22.39 -15.17
N SER A 22 -10.60 -21.38 -14.51
CA SER A 22 -10.05 -20.03 -14.53
C SER A 22 -8.99 -19.80 -13.44
N LEU A 23 -8.09 -18.84 -13.66
CA LEU A 23 -7.14 -18.39 -12.64
C LEU A 23 -7.84 -18.02 -11.32
N GLY A 24 -9.07 -17.49 -11.38
CA GLY A 24 -9.88 -17.20 -10.20
C GLY A 24 -10.23 -18.45 -9.37
N GLU A 25 -10.51 -19.60 -10.00
CA GLU A 25 -10.77 -20.84 -9.30
C GLU A 25 -9.49 -21.40 -8.64
N VAL A 26 -8.34 -21.27 -9.31
CA VAL A 26 -7.04 -21.67 -8.76
C VAL A 26 -6.67 -20.81 -7.54
N LEU A 27 -6.92 -19.50 -7.61
CA LEU A 27 -6.72 -18.56 -6.51
C LEU A 27 -7.68 -18.84 -5.34
N ASP A 28 -8.98 -19.04 -5.62
CA ASP A 28 -9.98 -19.39 -4.61
C ASP A 28 -9.61 -20.71 -3.89
N ASN A 29 -9.15 -21.72 -4.64
CA ASN A 29 -8.71 -23.02 -4.11
C ASN A 29 -7.42 -22.93 -3.27
N ALA A 30 -6.54 -21.99 -3.60
CA ALA A 30 -5.33 -21.71 -2.83
C ALA A 30 -5.58 -20.78 -1.62
N GLY A 31 -6.85 -20.46 -1.32
CA GLY A 31 -7.24 -19.67 -0.14
C GLY A 31 -7.11 -18.16 -0.32
N PHE A 32 -7.01 -17.69 -1.56
CA PHE A 32 -6.98 -16.28 -1.88
C PHE A 32 -8.42 -15.74 -2.02
N ALA A 33 -8.77 -14.65 -1.33
CA ALA A 33 -10.07 -13.99 -1.45
C ALA A 33 -9.92 -12.57 -2.00
N ALA A 34 -10.66 -12.23 -3.04
CA ALA A 34 -10.68 -10.87 -3.58
C ALA A 34 -11.48 -9.93 -2.67
N LEU A 35 -10.82 -8.89 -2.15
CA LEU A 35 -11.42 -7.78 -1.40
C LEU A 35 -11.17 -6.48 -2.20
N GLY A 36 -12.06 -6.17 -3.13
CA GLY A 36 -11.94 -4.99 -3.98
C GLY A 36 -10.72 -5.07 -4.91
N ARG A 37 -9.71 -4.20 -4.66
CA ARG A 37 -8.43 -4.18 -5.40
C ARG A 37 -7.36 -5.12 -4.83
N ARG A 38 -7.63 -5.80 -3.72
CA ARG A 38 -6.65 -6.65 -3.01
C ARG A 38 -7.01 -8.12 -3.13
N ILE A 39 -5.98 -8.97 -3.06
CA ILE A 39 -6.11 -10.41 -2.94
C ILE A 39 -5.59 -10.79 -1.54
N VAL A 40 -6.43 -11.31 -0.65
CA VAL A 40 -6.07 -11.68 0.73
C VAL A 40 -5.71 -13.16 0.78
N VAL A 41 -4.64 -13.56 1.49
CA VAL A 41 -4.22 -14.96 1.60
C VAL A 41 -4.65 -15.54 2.95
N GLY A 42 -5.42 -16.63 2.95
CA GLY A 42 -5.70 -17.46 4.13
C GLY A 42 -7.06 -17.22 4.80
N LYS A 43 -7.57 -18.27 5.45
CA LYS A 43 -8.71 -18.17 6.37
C LYS A 43 -8.24 -17.60 7.72
N PRO A 44 -9.10 -16.86 8.45
CA PRO A 44 -8.76 -16.42 9.80
C PRO A 44 -8.34 -17.63 10.66
N LYS A 45 -7.19 -17.53 11.33
CA LYS A 45 -6.73 -18.54 12.29
C LYS A 45 -7.77 -18.67 13.41
N ASN A 46 -8.55 -19.74 13.38
CA ASN A 46 -9.34 -20.17 14.53
C ASN A 46 -8.37 -20.55 15.65
N SER A 47 -8.21 -19.69 16.64
CA SER A 47 -7.59 -20.06 17.91
C SER A 47 -8.68 -20.22 18.96
N ASP A 48 -9.46 -21.29 18.83
CA ASP A 48 -10.14 -21.88 19.98
C ASP A 48 -9.08 -22.69 20.76
N VAL A 49 -8.31 -21.99 21.60
CA VAL A 49 -7.63 -22.61 22.73
C VAL A 49 -7.85 -21.68 23.92
N GLU A 50 -8.70 -22.14 24.85
CA GLU A 50 -8.88 -21.54 26.17
C GLU A 50 -7.51 -21.28 26.82
N ARG A 51 -7.20 -20.01 27.07
CA ARG A 51 -6.16 -19.64 28.04
C ARG A 51 -6.77 -18.69 29.08
N GLN A 52 -6.73 -19.19 30.31
CA GLN A 52 -7.12 -18.50 31.54
C GLN A 52 -6.37 -17.16 31.71
N PRO A 53 -6.94 -16.21 32.48
CA PRO A 53 -6.45 -14.85 32.57
C PRO A 53 -5.20 -14.79 33.46
N THR A 54 -4.03 -14.52 32.88
CA THR A 54 -2.83 -14.22 33.65
C THR A 54 -2.69 -12.71 33.82
N THR A 55 -2.63 -12.33 35.09
CA THR A 55 -2.49 -11.00 35.68
C THR A 55 -1.43 -10.13 34.99
N ALA A 56 -1.78 -8.87 34.75
CA ALA A 56 -0.89 -7.85 34.22
C ALA A 56 0.30 -7.60 35.16
N PRO A 57 1.55 -7.59 34.68
CA PRO A 57 2.65 -7.04 35.45
C PRO A 57 2.77 -5.53 35.19
N GLN A 58 2.65 -4.76 36.27
CA GLN A 58 3.11 -3.39 36.34
C GLN A 58 4.64 -3.40 36.30
N PHE A 59 5.26 -2.67 35.38
CA PHE A 59 6.69 -2.43 35.43
C PHE A 59 6.99 -0.94 35.53
N ALA A 60 7.78 -0.66 36.56
CA ALA A 60 8.18 0.63 37.06
C ALA A 60 9.15 1.34 36.11
N GLU A 61 9.07 2.66 36.15
CA GLU A 61 10.05 3.58 35.58
C GLU A 61 11.44 3.29 36.15
N SER A 62 12.40 3.07 35.27
CA SER A 62 13.82 3.14 35.61
C SER A 62 14.54 3.94 34.55
N GLU A 63 14.62 5.25 34.78
CA GLU A 63 15.65 6.11 34.20
C GLU A 63 17.03 5.56 34.57
N ARG A 64 17.92 5.38 33.59
CA ARG A 64 19.35 5.68 33.74
C ARG A 64 20.12 5.65 32.41
N ARG A 65 20.58 6.86 32.07
CA ARG A 65 21.93 7.23 31.57
C ARG A 65 22.37 6.72 30.19
N LEU A 66 22.14 7.61 29.22
CA LEU A 66 23.06 8.13 28.20
C LEU A 66 24.43 7.43 28.07
N ASP A 67 24.54 6.55 27.08
CA ASP A 67 25.78 6.23 26.37
C ASP A 67 25.63 6.68 24.91
N ASN A 68 26.55 7.53 24.46
CA ASN A 68 26.54 8.20 23.16
C ASN A 68 27.04 7.27 22.03
N ARG A 69 26.44 6.09 21.90
CA ARG A 69 26.35 5.35 20.64
C ARG A 69 25.01 5.73 20.03
N THR A 70 24.98 6.16 18.77
CA THR A 70 23.76 6.49 18.04
C THR A 70 22.77 5.32 18.15
N THR A 71 21.89 5.36 19.15
CA THR A 71 20.90 4.32 19.35
C THR A 71 19.91 4.48 18.22
N ALA A 72 19.76 3.45 17.38
CA ALA A 72 18.77 3.45 16.32
C ALA A 72 17.40 3.86 16.88
N PRO A 73 16.56 4.56 16.09
CA PRO A 73 15.23 4.97 16.52
C PRO A 73 14.45 3.79 17.09
N GLY A 74 13.65 4.02 18.15
CA GLY A 74 12.93 2.95 18.85
C GLY A 74 11.93 2.15 18.01
N TRP A 75 11.67 2.56 16.77
CA TRP A 75 10.83 1.82 15.83
C TRP A 75 11.57 0.74 15.03
N THR A 76 12.91 0.80 14.90
CA THR A 76 13.66 -0.07 13.97
C THR A 76 13.53 -1.55 14.33
N ALA A 77 13.82 -1.92 15.58
CA ALA A 77 13.75 -3.31 16.02
C ALA A 77 12.33 -3.90 15.91
N PRO A 78 11.25 -3.24 16.40
CA PRO A 78 9.89 -3.74 16.21
C PRO A 78 9.47 -3.86 14.74
N VAL A 79 9.94 -2.98 13.86
CA VAL A 79 9.67 -3.08 12.41
C VAL A 79 10.36 -4.30 11.81
N ILE A 80 11.64 -4.49 12.12
CA ILE A 80 12.41 -5.64 11.61
C ILE A 80 11.76 -6.95 12.05
N GLU A 81 11.45 -7.08 13.34
CA GLU A 81 10.78 -8.25 13.91
C GLU A 81 9.44 -8.51 13.21
N PHE A 82 8.60 -7.47 13.12
CA PHE A 82 7.30 -7.60 12.48
C PHE A 82 7.39 -8.04 11.01
N LEU A 83 8.26 -7.42 10.21
CA LEU A 83 8.42 -7.77 8.80
C LEU A 83 8.99 -9.17 8.65
N ALA A 84 10.01 -9.53 9.44
CA ALA A 84 10.61 -10.85 9.39
C ALA A 84 9.61 -11.96 9.70
N GLU A 85 8.68 -11.75 10.64
CA GLU A 85 7.69 -12.74 11.05
C GLU A 85 6.46 -12.83 10.14
N ASN A 86 6.14 -11.75 9.40
CA ASN A 86 4.87 -11.64 8.67
C ASN A 86 5.01 -11.61 7.15
N LEU A 87 6.24 -11.62 6.63
CA LEU A 87 6.50 -11.92 5.23
C LEU A 87 6.41 -13.43 4.97
N PRO A 88 5.88 -13.88 3.83
CA PRO A 88 5.87 -15.29 3.47
C PRO A 88 7.28 -15.88 3.38
N GLY A 89 7.42 -17.18 3.63
CA GLY A 89 8.68 -17.90 3.56
C GLY A 89 9.20 -18.35 4.93
N ASP A 90 10.48 -18.71 4.97
CA ASP A 90 11.18 -19.10 6.19
C ASP A 90 12.22 -18.02 6.50
N PRO A 91 12.09 -17.25 7.60
CA PRO A 91 13.03 -16.18 7.95
C PRO A 91 14.48 -16.63 8.12
N SER A 92 14.73 -17.93 8.33
CA SER A 92 16.08 -18.50 8.41
C SER A 92 16.70 -18.81 7.03
N VAL A 93 15.90 -18.84 5.98
CA VAL A 93 16.33 -19.23 4.62
C VAL A 93 16.07 -18.10 3.62
N ALA A 94 14.82 -17.67 3.47
CA ALA A 94 14.39 -16.65 2.55
C ALA A 94 12.94 -16.21 2.83
N TRP A 95 12.68 -14.93 2.57
CA TRP A 95 11.33 -14.40 2.41
C TRP A 95 10.94 -14.40 0.94
N GLU A 96 9.69 -14.74 0.65
CA GLU A 96 9.10 -14.76 -0.68
C GLU A 96 8.06 -13.64 -0.79
N HIS A 97 8.20 -12.78 -1.80
CA HIS A 97 7.25 -11.70 -2.01
C HIS A 97 6.02 -12.15 -2.81
N LEU A 98 6.08 -13.31 -3.48
CA LEU A 98 4.98 -13.88 -4.29
C LEU A 98 4.44 -12.96 -5.41
N PHE A 99 5.19 -11.91 -5.78
CA PHE A 99 4.78 -10.83 -6.70
C PHE A 99 3.57 -10.06 -6.18
N ILE A 100 3.42 -10.01 -4.86
CA ILE A 100 2.42 -9.23 -4.14
C ILE A 100 3.12 -7.97 -3.63
N THR A 101 2.67 -6.81 -4.09
CA THR A 101 3.28 -5.52 -3.81
C THR A 101 3.58 -5.27 -2.32
N ALA A 102 2.65 -5.59 -1.41
CA ALA A 102 2.89 -5.43 0.02
C ALA A 102 4.12 -6.21 0.51
N TYR A 103 4.31 -7.44 0.02
CA TYR A 103 5.43 -8.27 0.40
C TYR A 103 6.71 -7.92 -0.37
N GLU A 104 6.61 -7.42 -1.60
CA GLU A 104 7.76 -6.86 -2.35
C GLU A 104 8.36 -5.68 -1.58
N VAL A 105 7.50 -4.76 -1.15
CA VAL A 105 7.88 -3.61 -0.34
C VAL A 105 8.40 -4.04 1.03
N GLY A 106 7.80 -5.03 1.69
CA GLY A 106 8.30 -5.54 2.96
C GLY A 106 9.69 -6.19 2.84
N CYS A 107 9.94 -6.94 1.76
CA CYS A 107 11.27 -7.49 1.46
C CYS A 107 12.29 -6.37 1.24
N GLU A 108 11.92 -5.34 0.47
CA GLU A 108 12.75 -4.15 0.26
C GLU A 108 13.05 -3.42 1.57
N ALA A 109 12.04 -3.22 2.43
CA ALA A 109 12.22 -2.60 3.74
C ALA A 109 13.21 -3.40 4.62
N LEU A 110 13.15 -4.74 4.63
CA LEU A 110 14.13 -5.56 5.35
C LEU A 110 15.55 -5.38 4.79
N ALA A 111 15.70 -5.26 3.46
CA ALA A 111 16.99 -5.02 2.85
C ALA A 111 17.55 -3.63 3.18
N GLU A 112 16.73 -2.59 3.08
CA GLU A 112 17.09 -1.21 3.42
C GLU A 112 17.31 -1.00 4.93
N LEU A 113 16.80 -1.89 5.78
CA LEU A 113 17.11 -1.95 7.21
C LEU A 113 18.34 -2.82 7.53
N GLY A 114 19.07 -3.27 6.50
CA GLY A 114 20.32 -4.03 6.63
C GLY A 114 20.14 -5.45 7.18
N GLN A 115 18.95 -6.03 6.98
CA GLN A 115 18.62 -7.38 7.46
C GLN A 115 18.70 -8.43 6.35
N ALA A 116 18.51 -8.02 5.10
CA ALA A 116 18.38 -8.92 3.97
C ALA A 116 19.06 -8.39 2.72
N ARG A 117 19.24 -9.28 1.74
CA ARG A 117 19.61 -8.93 0.36
C ARG A 117 18.43 -9.28 -0.54
N ILE A 118 18.03 -8.34 -1.39
CA ILE A 118 16.99 -8.59 -2.40
C ILE A 118 17.47 -9.63 -3.41
N VAL A 119 16.59 -10.57 -3.71
CA VAL A 119 16.76 -11.57 -4.76
C VAL A 119 15.53 -11.56 -5.67
N PHE A 120 15.62 -12.21 -6.83
CA PHE A 120 14.44 -12.38 -7.67
C PHE A 120 13.38 -13.20 -6.90
N GLY A 121 12.18 -12.65 -6.72
CA GLY A 121 11.11 -13.34 -6.00
C GLY A 121 11.01 -13.02 -4.50
N GLY A 122 11.93 -12.24 -3.91
CA GLY A 122 11.89 -11.93 -2.47
C GLY A 122 13.21 -11.41 -1.89
N ALA A 123 13.59 -11.88 -0.71
CA ALA A 123 14.83 -11.48 -0.03
C ALA A 123 15.44 -12.63 0.78
N THR A 124 16.76 -12.66 0.90
CA THR A 124 17.50 -13.64 1.74
C THR A 124 18.13 -12.95 2.94
N PRO A 125 18.05 -13.51 4.16
CA PRO A 125 18.67 -12.94 5.34
C PRO A 125 20.19 -12.79 5.17
N LEU A 126 20.75 -11.73 5.74
CA LEU A 126 22.20 -11.56 5.84
C LEU A 126 22.75 -12.41 6.98
N ALA A 127 23.93 -12.99 6.79
CA ALA A 127 24.61 -13.77 7.83
C ALA A 127 24.99 -12.92 9.05
N VAL A 128 25.24 -11.63 8.83
CA VAL A 128 25.53 -10.64 9.87
C VAL A 128 24.65 -9.41 9.60
N PRO A 129 23.43 -9.37 10.16
CA PRO A 129 22.56 -8.21 10.05
C PRO A 129 23.15 -7.01 10.80
N GLU A 130 23.11 -5.84 10.19
CA GLU A 130 23.60 -4.59 10.79
C GLU A 130 22.64 -3.46 10.44
N ILE A 131 22.28 -2.63 11.44
CA ILE A 131 21.43 -1.47 11.19
C ILE A 131 22.26 -0.44 10.42
N PRO A 132 21.81 0.02 9.23
CA PRO A 132 22.58 0.97 8.45
C PRO A 132 22.64 2.34 9.13
N GLU A 133 23.74 3.05 8.89
CA GLU A 133 23.95 4.41 9.40
C GLU A 133 22.87 5.38 8.88
N VAL A 134 22.49 5.23 7.62
CA VAL A 134 21.41 5.98 6.99
C VAL A 134 20.19 5.09 6.89
N LEU A 135 19.16 5.44 7.65
CA LEU A 135 17.91 4.69 7.67
C LEU A 135 16.96 5.11 6.54
N PRO A 136 16.14 4.16 6.05
CA PRO A 136 15.04 4.49 5.16
C PRO A 136 14.07 5.47 5.83
N ARG A 137 13.30 6.18 5.01
CA ARG A 137 12.35 7.17 5.49
C ARG A 137 11.27 6.52 6.34
N TRP A 138 10.95 7.15 7.48
CA TRP A 138 9.98 6.63 8.43
C TRP A 138 8.58 6.45 7.82
N ASP A 139 8.14 7.40 6.98
CA ASP A 139 6.82 7.37 6.35
C ASP A 139 6.69 6.20 5.35
N ASP A 140 7.76 5.91 4.61
CA ASP A 140 7.81 4.78 3.70
C ASP A 140 7.81 3.44 4.45
N VAL A 141 8.61 3.32 5.51
CA VAL A 141 8.62 2.14 6.38
C VAL A 141 7.28 1.91 7.06
N ALA A 142 6.65 2.97 7.56
CA ALA A 142 5.32 2.88 8.16
C ALA A 142 4.27 2.40 7.15
N THR A 143 4.36 2.88 5.90
CA THR A 143 3.50 2.44 4.80
C THR A 143 3.72 0.95 4.49
N ALA A 144 4.98 0.51 4.41
CA ALA A 144 5.33 -0.90 4.23
C ALA A 144 4.72 -1.81 5.30
N VAL A 145 4.83 -1.41 6.58
CA VAL A 145 4.24 -2.14 7.71
C VAL A 145 2.72 -2.21 7.61
N VAL A 146 2.06 -1.10 7.28
CA VAL A 146 0.60 -1.06 7.09
C VAL A 146 0.17 -2.00 5.95
N TRP A 147 0.88 -1.96 4.82
CA TRP A 147 0.58 -2.82 3.67
C TRP A 147 0.76 -4.31 4.01
N VAL A 148 1.87 -4.70 4.64
CA VAL A 148 2.10 -6.09 5.08
C VAL A 148 1.05 -6.52 6.10
N ALA A 149 0.72 -5.69 7.09
CA ALA A 149 -0.29 -6.00 8.08
C ALA A 149 -1.68 -6.20 7.46
N ALA A 150 -2.08 -5.34 6.52
CA ALA A 150 -3.36 -5.45 5.85
C ALA A 150 -3.40 -6.68 4.92
N GLN A 151 -2.31 -6.94 4.20
CA GLN A 151 -2.18 -8.09 3.30
C GLN A 151 -2.22 -9.42 4.06
N GLY A 152 -1.58 -9.48 5.24
CA GLY A 152 -1.58 -10.63 6.15
C GLY A 152 -2.82 -10.75 7.06
N ASN A 153 -3.85 -9.91 6.85
CA ASN A 153 -5.09 -9.89 7.65
C ASN A 153 -4.86 -9.60 9.15
N LEU A 154 -3.75 -8.94 9.50
CA LEU A 154 -3.47 -8.44 10.85
C LEU A 154 -4.08 -7.07 11.08
N LEU A 155 -4.23 -6.27 10.02
CA LEU A 155 -4.96 -5.01 10.01
C LEU A 155 -6.22 -5.17 9.16
N GLY A 156 -7.38 -4.81 9.73
CA GLY A 156 -8.66 -4.88 9.03
C GLY A 156 -9.54 -3.67 9.29
N TYR A 157 -9.88 -2.95 8.23
CA TYR A 157 -10.66 -1.71 8.32
C TYR A 157 -12.15 -1.96 8.52
N ARG A 158 -12.82 -1.03 9.21
CA ARG A 158 -14.28 -1.09 9.44
C ARG A 158 -14.93 0.17 8.90
N HIS A 159 -16.13 0.01 8.36
CA HIS A 159 -16.95 1.13 7.93
C HIS A 159 -17.22 2.11 9.09
N PHE A 160 -17.07 3.39 8.80
CA PHE A 160 -17.49 4.48 9.67
C PHE A 160 -19.00 4.75 9.49
N ALA A 161 -19.69 5.20 10.55
CA ALA A 161 -21.06 5.70 10.43
C ALA A 161 -21.05 7.05 9.69
N GLY A 162 -21.12 7.01 8.35
CA GLY A 162 -21.02 8.19 7.49
C GLY A 162 -20.28 7.94 6.16
N ALA A 163 -19.56 6.82 6.03
CA ALA A 163 -18.96 6.41 4.75
C ALA A 163 -20.06 6.07 3.74
N ARG A 164 -19.92 6.54 2.48
CA ARG A 164 -20.93 6.35 1.44
C ARG A 164 -21.09 4.86 1.11
N GLY A 165 -22.18 4.27 1.60
CA GLY A 165 -22.92 3.19 0.97
C GLY A 165 -22.19 1.87 0.70
N GLN A 166 -21.89 1.10 1.75
CA GLN A 166 -22.13 -0.35 1.77
C GLN A 166 -21.98 -0.89 3.21
N PRO A 167 -22.95 -1.64 3.75
CA PRO A 167 -22.74 -2.44 4.95
C PRO A 167 -22.07 -3.75 4.54
N ASN A 168 -20.76 -3.90 4.69
CA ASN A 168 -20.12 -5.17 4.37
C ASN A 168 -20.34 -6.23 5.47
N GLN A 169 -20.62 -7.44 5.00
CA GLN A 169 -21.16 -8.57 5.75
C GLN A 169 -20.05 -9.43 6.38
N ARG A 170 -20.37 -10.00 7.56
CA ARG A 170 -19.81 -11.21 8.20
C ARG A 170 -18.37 -11.62 7.84
N GLY A 171 -17.48 -11.61 8.84
CA GLY A 171 -16.12 -12.17 8.77
C GLY A 171 -15.04 -11.30 9.40
N CYS A 172 -15.40 -10.08 9.78
CA CYS A 172 -14.51 -9.04 10.26
C CYS A 172 -14.45 -9.00 11.80
N PHE A 173 -13.26 -9.21 12.39
CA PHE A 173 -12.99 -9.07 13.84
C PHE A 173 -13.53 -7.74 14.41
N ARG A 174 -13.94 -7.71 15.68
CA ARG A 174 -14.42 -6.46 16.29
C ARG A 174 -13.30 -5.40 16.28
N PRO A 175 -13.58 -4.13 15.93
CA PRO A 175 -12.56 -3.10 15.95
C PRO A 175 -12.04 -2.89 17.38
N ASN A 176 -10.71 -2.83 17.51
CA ASN A 176 -10.00 -2.50 18.75
C ASN A 176 -9.14 -1.22 18.61
N ILE A 177 -9.09 -0.64 17.41
CA ILE A 177 -8.60 0.71 17.14
C ILE A 177 -9.80 1.62 16.86
N ARG A 178 -9.93 2.68 17.63
CA ARG A 178 -10.99 3.69 17.51
C ARG A 178 -10.61 4.73 16.46
N ALA A 179 -11.64 5.22 15.75
CA ALA A 179 -11.52 6.32 14.82
C ALA A 179 -10.96 7.59 15.49
N SER A 180 -10.09 8.31 14.78
CA SER A 180 -9.47 9.58 15.17
C SER A 180 -8.77 10.21 13.96
N HIS A 181 -8.55 11.53 13.96
CA HIS A 181 -7.77 12.26 12.92
C HIS A 181 -8.15 11.88 11.48
N GLY A 182 -9.44 11.87 11.15
CA GLY A 182 -9.92 11.50 9.81
C GLY A 182 -9.89 9.99 9.50
N CYS A 183 -9.17 9.18 10.29
CA CYS A 183 -9.12 7.72 10.12
C CYS A 183 -10.32 7.02 10.75
N GLY A 184 -10.86 6.02 10.05
CA GLY A 184 -11.97 5.20 10.54
C GLY A 184 -11.57 4.15 11.60
N PRO A 185 -12.53 3.42 12.16
CA PRO A 185 -12.23 2.33 13.09
C PRO A 185 -11.57 1.14 12.38
N ALA A 186 -10.73 0.39 13.09
CA ALA A 186 -10.06 -0.79 12.57
C ALA A 186 -9.88 -1.88 13.64
N TYR A 187 -9.63 -3.09 13.17
CA TYR A 187 -9.05 -4.16 13.96
C TYR A 187 -7.55 -4.23 13.68
N LEU A 188 -6.76 -4.38 14.74
CA LEU A 188 -5.34 -4.70 14.69
C LEU A 188 -5.08 -5.95 15.52
N ALA A 189 -4.40 -6.95 14.96
CA ALA A 189 -4.05 -8.17 15.67
C ALA A 189 -3.08 -7.86 16.84
N PRO A 190 -3.16 -8.59 17.97
CA PRO A 190 -2.28 -8.40 19.14
C PRO A 190 -0.78 -8.30 18.79
N GLU A 191 -0.31 -9.18 17.90
CA GLU A 191 1.07 -9.25 17.43
C GLU A 191 1.53 -7.99 16.69
N ALA A 192 0.63 -7.25 16.04
CA ALA A 192 0.97 -6.04 15.30
C ALA A 192 0.98 -4.76 16.18
N PHE A 193 0.47 -4.81 17.42
CA PHE A 193 0.42 -3.60 18.26
C PHE A 193 1.79 -3.05 18.64
N ALA A 194 2.81 -3.89 18.76
CA ALA A 194 4.16 -3.44 19.13
C ALA A 194 4.72 -2.50 18.05
N VAL A 195 4.68 -2.94 16.78
CA VAL A 195 5.20 -2.15 15.66
C VAL A 195 4.36 -0.90 15.36
N PHE A 196 3.02 -0.99 15.44
CA PHE A 196 2.15 0.18 15.22
C PHE A 196 2.35 1.26 16.28
N ARG A 197 2.60 0.86 17.55
CA ARG A 197 2.93 1.80 18.63
C ARG A 197 4.34 2.38 18.48
N SER A 198 5.33 1.57 18.12
CA SER A 198 6.70 2.04 17.96
C SER A 198 6.85 3.05 16.82
N LEU A 199 6.09 2.86 15.74
CA LEU A 199 5.95 3.82 14.65
C LEU A 199 5.11 5.04 15.01
N GLY A 200 4.46 5.07 16.18
CA GLY A 200 3.60 6.19 16.58
C GLY A 200 2.29 6.27 15.80
N LEU A 201 1.83 5.19 15.17
CA LEU A 201 0.57 5.15 14.42
C LEU A 201 -0.65 4.95 15.33
N VAL A 202 -0.44 4.31 16.49
CA VAL A 202 -1.50 4.02 17.47
C VAL A 202 -1.07 4.43 18.88
N ILE A 203 -1.92 5.18 19.57
CA ILE A 203 -1.79 5.52 21.00
C ILE A 203 -3.15 5.30 21.68
N ASP A 204 -3.17 4.66 22.85
CA ASP A 204 -4.38 4.39 23.64
C ASP A 204 -5.56 3.78 22.85
N GLY A 205 -5.24 2.90 21.89
CA GLY A 205 -6.22 2.25 21.03
C GLY A 205 -6.90 3.20 20.04
N ARG A 206 -6.24 4.28 19.63
CA ARG A 206 -6.69 5.25 18.63
C ARG A 206 -5.62 5.48 17.58
N TRP A 207 -6.04 5.78 16.36
CA TRP A 207 -5.14 6.34 15.35
C TRP A 207 -4.57 7.68 15.83
N THR A 208 -3.32 7.95 15.52
CA THR A 208 -2.67 9.24 15.74
C THR A 208 -2.80 10.13 14.51
N GLU A 209 -2.44 11.41 14.65
CA GLU A 209 -2.34 12.33 13.51
C GLU A 209 -1.33 11.85 12.47
N ALA A 210 -0.19 11.31 12.92
CA ALA A 210 0.84 10.75 12.03
C ALA A 210 0.33 9.57 11.20
N ALA A 211 -0.65 8.80 11.72
CA ALA A 211 -1.25 7.69 11.00
C ALA A 211 -2.10 8.13 9.80
N GLU A 212 -2.68 9.33 9.84
CA GLU A 212 -3.61 9.80 8.81
C GLU A 212 -2.99 9.80 7.43
N THR A 213 -1.82 10.44 7.29
CA THR A 213 -1.14 10.53 5.99
C THR A 213 -0.57 9.19 5.54
N ILE A 214 -0.25 8.27 6.45
CA ILE A 214 0.14 6.89 6.10
C ILE A 214 -1.07 6.12 5.57
N LEU A 215 -2.24 6.29 6.19
CA LEU A 215 -3.47 5.62 5.79
C LEU A 215 -4.06 6.17 4.48
N TRP A 216 -3.74 7.41 4.10
CA TRP A 216 -4.00 7.89 2.73
C TRP A 216 -3.21 7.11 1.67
N ARG A 217 -2.03 6.59 2.02
CA ARG A 217 -1.19 5.74 1.16
C ARG A 217 -1.61 4.27 1.16
N ASP A 218 -2.49 3.87 2.09
CA ASP A 218 -3.16 2.57 2.02
C ASP A 218 -4.52 2.66 1.29
N ASP A 219 -5.19 3.81 1.39
CA ASP A 219 -6.52 4.11 0.81
C ASP A 219 -7.55 2.99 1.05
N PRO A 220 -7.90 2.73 2.32
CA PRO A 220 -8.80 1.64 2.66
C PRO A 220 -10.21 1.90 2.12
N PRO A 221 -10.74 1.04 1.22
CA PRO A 221 -12.04 1.27 0.59
C PRO A 221 -13.20 1.27 1.59
N GLU A 222 -13.04 0.64 2.75
CA GLU A 222 -14.03 0.62 3.83
C GLU A 222 -14.30 2.02 4.42
N TRP A 223 -13.32 2.91 4.36
CA TRP A 223 -13.47 4.26 4.87
C TRP A 223 -13.93 5.24 3.80
N ALA A 224 -13.61 4.98 2.52
CA ALA A 224 -13.95 5.83 1.39
C ALA A 224 -13.59 7.31 1.64
N ILE A 225 -12.39 7.53 2.19
CA ILE A 225 -11.86 8.87 2.46
C ILE A 225 -11.42 9.47 1.13
N ASP A 226 -11.92 10.66 0.82
CA ASP A 226 -11.43 11.44 -0.29
C ASP A 226 -10.42 12.46 0.22
N PHE A 227 -9.13 12.10 0.18
CA PHE A 227 -8.06 13.01 0.56
C PHE A 227 -7.79 14.10 -0.49
N THR A 228 -8.39 14.00 -1.69
CA THR A 228 -8.11 14.96 -2.78
C THR A 228 -8.77 16.32 -2.56
N GLU A 229 -9.78 16.38 -1.70
CA GLU A 229 -10.43 17.62 -1.25
C GLU A 229 -9.76 18.24 -0.02
N ASP A 230 -8.76 17.57 0.59
CA ASP A 230 -8.05 18.09 1.76
C ASP A 230 -7.14 19.28 1.38
N GLU A 231 -7.09 20.29 2.25
CA GLU A 231 -6.28 21.49 2.05
C GLU A 231 -4.79 21.16 1.91
N ARG A 232 -4.29 20.19 2.69
CA ARG A 232 -2.88 19.75 2.63
C ARG A 232 -2.57 19.16 1.26
N PHE A 233 -3.45 18.33 0.71
CA PHE A 233 -3.28 17.74 -0.61
C PHE A 233 -3.36 18.80 -1.72
N THR A 234 -4.35 19.70 -1.63
CA THR A 234 -4.53 20.79 -2.60
C THR A 234 -3.30 21.71 -2.62
N GLN A 235 -2.78 22.09 -1.45
CA GLN A 235 -1.59 22.92 -1.34
C GLN A 235 -0.34 22.22 -1.86
N ALA A 236 -0.22 20.90 -1.62
CA ALA A 236 0.88 20.12 -2.15
C ALA A 236 0.82 20.03 -3.69
N CYS A 237 -0.37 19.97 -4.29
CA CYS A 237 -0.53 20.00 -5.76
C CYS A 237 -0.02 21.31 -6.36
N ILE A 238 -0.35 22.44 -5.73
CA ILE A 238 0.13 23.77 -6.15
C ILE A 238 1.66 23.80 -6.05
N SER A 239 2.20 23.43 -4.89
CA SER A 239 3.65 23.45 -4.65
C SER A 239 4.44 22.53 -5.58
N ALA A 240 3.93 21.32 -5.85
CA ALA A 240 4.59 20.35 -6.74
C ALA A 240 4.80 20.93 -8.14
N ALA A 241 3.88 21.76 -8.60
CA ALA A 241 4.00 22.32 -9.92
C ALA A 241 4.74 23.65 -9.99
N GLU A 242 4.65 24.48 -8.96
CA GLU A 242 5.47 25.69 -8.86
C GLU A 242 6.96 25.36 -8.70
N ARG A 243 7.28 24.23 -8.07
CA ARG A 243 8.65 23.82 -7.72
C ARG A 243 9.10 22.58 -8.47
N LEU A 244 8.73 22.44 -9.74
CA LEU A 244 9.12 21.30 -10.56
C LEU A 244 10.63 21.32 -10.88
N PRO A 245 11.41 20.32 -10.45
CA PRO A 245 12.83 20.23 -10.78
C PRO A 245 13.05 19.97 -12.27
N LYS A 246 14.16 20.47 -12.82
CA LYS A 246 14.47 20.38 -14.26
C LYS A 246 14.66 18.95 -14.75
N ASP A 247 15.29 18.10 -13.95
CA ASP A 247 15.46 16.68 -14.24
C ASP A 247 14.11 15.96 -14.33
N ILE A 248 13.20 16.27 -13.40
CA ILE A 248 11.85 15.70 -13.38
C ILE A 248 11.01 16.24 -14.55
N ALA A 249 11.12 17.53 -14.87
CA ALA A 249 10.43 18.10 -16.03
C ALA A 249 10.84 17.40 -17.34
N ALA A 250 12.13 17.16 -17.56
CA ALA A 250 12.62 16.46 -18.75
C ALA A 250 12.15 14.99 -18.80
N GLU A 251 12.11 14.30 -17.65
CA GLU A 251 11.56 12.94 -17.56
C GLU A 251 10.06 12.92 -17.90
N ILE A 252 9.28 13.89 -17.39
CA ILE A 252 7.86 14.05 -17.71
C ILE A 252 7.64 14.32 -19.21
N GLU A 253 8.44 15.19 -19.83
CA GLU A 253 8.36 15.46 -21.27
C GLU A 253 8.57 14.19 -22.10
N THR A 254 9.52 13.35 -21.70
CA THR A 254 9.79 12.06 -22.32
C THR A 254 8.60 11.11 -22.15
N ILE A 255 8.06 11.01 -20.93
CA ILE A 255 6.90 10.15 -20.62
C ILE A 255 5.61 10.66 -21.28
N ALA A 256 5.45 11.96 -21.53
CA ALA A 256 4.20 12.48 -22.08
C ALA A 256 3.98 12.14 -23.56
N LEU A 257 5.05 11.76 -24.28
CA LEU A 257 5.02 11.60 -25.74
C LEU A 257 4.90 10.13 -26.16
N VAL A 258 3.72 9.74 -26.67
CA VAL A 258 3.53 8.45 -27.35
C VAL A 258 3.71 8.63 -28.86
N THR A 259 4.83 8.17 -29.40
CA THR A 259 5.20 8.41 -30.81
C THR A 259 4.51 7.43 -31.78
N ASP A 260 4.35 7.83 -33.04
CA ASP A 260 3.87 6.92 -34.11
C ASP A 260 4.89 5.81 -34.42
N ASP A 261 6.17 6.09 -34.22
CA ASP A 261 7.26 5.14 -34.43
C ASP A 261 7.19 4.01 -33.40
N GLU A 262 7.10 4.34 -32.11
CA GLU A 262 6.91 3.37 -31.03
C GLU A 262 5.67 2.49 -31.24
N VAL A 263 4.54 3.09 -31.64
CA VAL A 263 3.31 2.34 -31.96
C VAL A 263 3.52 1.42 -33.15
N SER A 264 4.28 1.85 -34.16
CA SER A 264 4.55 1.05 -35.36
C SER A 264 5.52 -0.10 -35.08
N GLU A 265 6.55 0.12 -34.26
CA GLU A 265 7.47 -0.90 -33.79
C GLU A 265 6.75 -1.97 -32.96
N ARG A 266 5.90 -1.54 -32.02
CA ARG A 266 5.09 -2.47 -31.22
C ARG A 266 4.09 -3.24 -32.07
N TYR A 267 3.50 -2.60 -33.08
CA TYR A 267 2.61 -3.25 -34.05
C TYR A 267 3.34 -4.31 -34.88
N ALA A 268 4.56 -4.03 -35.34
CA ALA A 268 5.36 -5.01 -36.06
C ALA A 268 5.62 -6.28 -35.22
N LEU A 269 5.94 -6.10 -33.92
CA LEU A 269 6.08 -7.22 -32.99
C LEU A 269 4.76 -7.98 -32.78
N GLU A 270 3.63 -7.29 -32.68
CA GLU A 270 2.32 -7.93 -32.50
C GLU A 270 1.95 -8.78 -33.72
N VAL A 271 2.14 -8.26 -34.95
CA VAL A 271 1.92 -9.00 -36.21
C VAL A 271 2.82 -10.23 -36.32
N GLN A 272 4.05 -10.14 -35.85
CA GLN A 272 4.98 -11.27 -35.87
C GLN A 272 4.57 -12.39 -34.89
N ASN A 273 4.06 -12.03 -33.71
CA ASN A 273 3.89 -12.97 -32.60
C ASN A 273 2.43 -13.40 -32.34
N ARG A 274 1.44 -12.77 -32.99
CA ARG A 274 0.03 -13.08 -32.77
C ARG A 274 -0.71 -13.42 -34.07
N PRO A 275 -1.51 -14.51 -34.08
CA PRO A 275 -2.37 -14.84 -35.21
C PRO A 275 -3.41 -13.75 -35.53
N GLU A 276 -3.92 -13.09 -34.49
CA GLU A 276 -4.84 -11.95 -34.59
C GLU A 276 -4.18 -10.74 -33.90
N PRO A 277 -3.39 -9.94 -34.65
CA PRO A 277 -2.71 -8.79 -34.08
C PRO A 277 -3.71 -7.68 -33.75
N ARG A 278 -3.46 -6.99 -32.64
CA ARG A 278 -4.16 -5.74 -32.32
C ARG A 278 -3.93 -4.71 -33.41
N THR A 279 -4.93 -3.88 -33.64
CA THR A 279 -4.83 -2.71 -34.53
C THR A 279 -3.82 -1.69 -33.99
N LYS A 280 -3.28 -0.84 -34.86
CA LYS A 280 -2.41 0.28 -34.42
C LYS A 280 -3.10 1.20 -33.41
N GLY A 281 -4.42 1.39 -33.52
CA GLY A 281 -5.20 2.17 -32.55
C GLY A 281 -5.23 1.52 -31.16
N GLU A 282 -5.46 0.21 -31.08
CA GLU A 282 -5.41 -0.53 -29.81
C GLU A 282 -4.00 -0.56 -29.20
N ILE A 283 -2.97 -0.62 -30.05
CA ILE A 283 -1.58 -0.54 -29.59
C ILE A 283 -1.28 0.86 -29.05
N ARG A 284 -1.76 1.92 -29.69
CA ARG A 284 -1.62 3.29 -29.15
C ARG A 284 -2.24 3.40 -27.75
N VAL A 285 -3.45 2.87 -27.55
CA VAL A 285 -4.09 2.84 -26.21
C VAL A 285 -3.27 2.03 -25.20
N LEU A 286 -2.64 0.93 -25.64
CA LEU A 286 -1.73 0.15 -24.78
C LEU A 286 -0.49 0.97 -24.40
N MET A 287 0.14 1.67 -25.35
CA MET A 287 1.32 2.52 -25.07
C MET A 287 0.94 3.67 -24.13
N GLU A 288 -0.19 4.35 -24.35
CA GLU A 288 -0.72 5.35 -23.42
C GLU A 288 -0.88 4.81 -22.00
N SER A 289 -1.24 3.52 -21.84
CA SER A 289 -1.31 2.89 -20.52
C SER A 289 0.06 2.65 -19.89
N PHE A 290 1.09 2.34 -20.68
CA PHE A 290 2.46 2.19 -20.19
C PHE A 290 3.06 3.53 -19.79
N HIS A 291 2.91 4.55 -20.63
CA HIS A 291 3.34 5.91 -20.31
C HIS A 291 2.64 6.46 -19.04
N ARG A 292 1.36 6.15 -18.83
CA ARG A 292 0.69 6.47 -17.56
C ARG A 292 1.32 5.74 -16.37
N ALA A 293 1.67 4.46 -16.52
CA ALA A 293 2.32 3.68 -15.48
C ALA A 293 3.75 4.20 -15.17
N ASP A 294 4.48 4.66 -16.19
CA ASP A 294 5.78 5.30 -16.02
C ASP A 294 5.65 6.63 -15.26
N LEU A 295 4.60 7.40 -15.55
CA LEU A 295 4.31 8.61 -14.80
C LEU A 295 3.89 8.30 -13.35
N ASP A 296 3.08 7.27 -13.12
CA ASP A 296 2.78 6.78 -11.77
C ASP A 296 4.07 6.40 -11.02
N ALA A 297 4.96 5.65 -11.65
CA ALA A 297 6.23 5.23 -11.08
C ALA A 297 7.14 6.42 -10.74
N LEU A 298 7.17 7.44 -11.59
CA LEU A 298 7.92 8.68 -11.33
C LEU A 298 7.43 9.37 -10.05
N PHE A 299 6.12 9.55 -9.89
CA PHE A 299 5.56 10.18 -8.68
C PHE A 299 5.77 9.30 -7.43
N CYS A 300 5.56 7.98 -7.53
CA CYS A 300 5.81 7.05 -6.43
C CYS A 300 7.28 7.08 -5.97
N ARG A 301 8.22 7.32 -6.90
CA ARG A 301 9.66 7.37 -6.61
C ARG A 301 10.14 8.75 -6.13
N ARG A 302 9.59 9.84 -6.67
CA ARG A 302 10.17 11.19 -6.53
C ARG A 302 9.33 12.15 -5.70
N TRP A 303 8.13 11.79 -5.25
CA TRP A 303 7.25 12.72 -4.55
C TRP A 303 6.70 12.18 -3.23
N ARG A 304 6.64 13.03 -2.20
CA ARG A 304 5.98 12.76 -0.91
C ARG A 304 5.14 13.96 -0.48
N LEU A 305 4.05 13.73 0.25
CA LEU A 305 3.13 14.79 0.67
C LEU A 305 3.81 15.91 1.46
N GLN A 306 4.67 15.54 2.41
CA GLN A 306 5.31 16.51 3.31
C GLN A 306 6.46 17.28 2.65
N ASP A 307 7.21 16.62 1.75
CA ASP A 307 8.45 17.17 1.18
C ASP A 307 8.29 17.69 -0.25
N GLY A 308 7.21 17.32 -0.93
CA GLY A 308 7.05 17.55 -2.36
C GLY A 308 8.02 16.66 -3.16
N TRP A 309 8.71 17.25 -4.13
CA TRP A 309 9.73 16.55 -4.92
C TRP A 309 10.98 16.26 -4.07
N LEU A 310 11.28 14.99 -3.88
CA LEU A 310 12.41 14.55 -3.07
C LEU A 310 13.73 15.00 -3.69
N PRO A 311 14.70 15.50 -2.89
CA PRO A 311 16.06 15.67 -3.37
C PRO A 311 16.79 14.31 -3.52
N PRO A 312 17.93 14.25 -4.21
CA PRO A 312 18.63 12.98 -4.52
C PRO A 312 19.01 12.13 -3.30
N ASP A 313 19.36 12.77 -2.20
CA ASP A 313 19.66 12.14 -0.91
C ASP A 313 18.42 11.48 -0.28
N GLU A 314 17.27 12.14 -0.32
CA GLU A 314 16.01 11.57 0.16
C GLU A 314 15.47 10.45 -0.74
N VAL A 315 15.74 10.49 -2.04
CA VAL A 315 15.41 9.35 -2.92
C VAL A 315 16.16 8.09 -2.53
N ARG A 316 17.44 8.20 -2.14
CA ARG A 316 18.23 7.04 -1.70
C ARG A 316 17.69 6.43 -0.41
N ARG A 317 16.93 7.20 0.38
CA ARG A 317 16.28 6.75 1.62
C ARG A 317 14.85 6.28 1.39
N SER A 318 14.28 6.54 0.21
CA SER A 318 12.90 6.20 -0.10
C SER A 318 12.75 4.72 -0.46
N LEU A 319 11.67 4.10 0.00
CA LEU A 319 11.30 2.77 -0.48
C LEU A 319 10.52 2.92 -1.79
N ARG A 320 10.67 1.95 -2.69
CA ARG A 320 9.80 1.82 -3.86
C ARG A 320 8.42 1.38 -3.38
N LEU A 321 7.47 2.31 -3.44
CA LEU A 321 6.07 2.06 -3.09
C LEU A 321 5.23 2.09 -4.37
N PRO A 322 5.29 1.02 -5.19
CA PRO A 322 4.53 1.00 -6.43
C PRO A 322 3.04 1.02 -6.09
N TYR A 323 2.28 1.75 -6.89
CA TYR A 323 0.84 1.93 -6.71
C TYR A 323 0.42 2.65 -5.42
N ASP A 324 1.29 3.49 -4.84
CA ASP A 324 0.93 4.39 -3.73
C ASP A 324 -0.25 5.30 -4.14
N PRO A 325 -1.47 5.11 -3.57
CA PRO A 325 -2.67 5.85 -3.93
C PRO A 325 -2.49 7.37 -3.77
N LEU A 326 -1.72 7.82 -2.79
CA LEU A 326 -1.50 9.24 -2.54
C LEU A 326 -0.63 9.85 -3.65
N ALA A 327 0.46 9.17 -4.02
CA ALA A 327 1.33 9.60 -5.11
C ALA A 327 0.62 9.52 -6.47
N MET A 328 -0.17 8.47 -6.73
CA MET A 328 -0.99 8.34 -7.93
C MET A 328 -2.10 9.40 -8.00
N GLY A 329 -2.66 9.78 -6.85
CA GLY A 329 -3.62 10.89 -6.73
C GLY A 329 -2.96 12.22 -7.11
N MET A 330 -1.78 12.50 -6.54
CA MET A 330 -0.98 13.66 -6.90
C MET A 330 -0.67 13.69 -8.40
N ARG A 331 -0.26 12.54 -8.98
CA ARG A 331 0.01 12.42 -10.41
C ARG A 331 -1.22 12.74 -11.28
N ARG A 332 -2.43 12.29 -10.89
CA ARG A 332 -3.69 12.66 -11.59
C ARG A 332 -3.91 14.17 -11.56
N ALA A 333 -3.85 14.75 -10.37
CA ALA A 333 -4.08 16.18 -10.17
C ALA A 333 -3.07 17.03 -10.94
N PHE A 334 -1.79 16.64 -10.90
CA PHE A 334 -0.72 17.27 -11.65
C PHE A 334 -0.95 17.17 -13.16
N ALA A 335 -1.20 15.97 -13.70
CA ALA A 335 -1.40 15.77 -15.13
C ALA A 335 -2.63 16.56 -15.66
N MET A 336 -3.73 16.59 -14.92
CA MET A 336 -4.92 17.38 -15.29
C MET A 336 -4.61 18.87 -15.46
N ARG A 337 -3.73 19.41 -14.62
CA ARG A 337 -3.45 20.84 -14.57
C ARG A 337 -2.29 21.25 -15.47
N TYR A 338 -1.25 20.43 -15.58
CA TYR A 338 0.03 20.78 -16.22
C TYR A 338 0.28 20.05 -17.53
N LEU A 339 -0.46 18.98 -17.83
CA LEU A 339 -0.34 18.22 -19.08
C LEU A 339 -1.69 18.15 -19.83
N PRO A 340 -2.41 19.27 -20.03
CA PRO A 340 -3.77 19.25 -20.60
C PRO A 340 -3.83 18.71 -22.04
N HIS A 341 -2.70 18.77 -22.77
CA HIS A 341 -2.58 18.24 -24.12
C HIS A 341 -2.39 16.71 -24.16
N HIS A 342 -2.19 16.07 -23.01
CA HIS A 342 -1.98 14.64 -22.86
C HIS A 342 -3.03 14.02 -21.92
N PRO A 343 -4.32 14.06 -22.28
CA PRO A 343 -5.43 13.71 -21.38
C PRO A 343 -5.45 12.22 -20.96
N PHE A 344 -4.64 11.36 -21.58
CA PHE A 344 -4.51 9.96 -21.16
C PHE A 344 -3.70 9.82 -19.84
N LEU A 345 -2.88 10.82 -19.49
CA LEU A 345 -2.03 10.83 -18.29
C LEU A 345 -2.80 11.19 -17.01
N SER A 346 -3.93 11.90 -17.14
CA SER A 346 -4.80 12.25 -16.03
C SER A 346 -5.80 11.15 -15.63
N LYS A 347 -5.83 10.04 -16.37
CA LYS A 347 -6.77 8.94 -16.14
C LYS A 347 -6.46 8.12 -14.88
#